data_AF-A0A966XR33-F1
#
_entry.id   AF-A0A966XR33-F1
#
_cell.length_a   1.000
_cell.length_b   1.000
_cell.length_c   1.000
_cell.angle_alpha   90.00
_cell.angle_beta   90.00
_cell.angle_gamma   90.00
#
_symmetry.space_group_name_H-M   'P 1'
#
loop_
_entity.id
_entity.type
_entity.pdbx_description
1 polymer ?
#
loop_
_entity_poly.entity_id
_entity_poly.type
_entity_poly.pdbx_seq_one_letter_code
_entity_poly.pdbx_strand_id
1 'polypeptide(L)'
;MALSVFDLFKIGIGPSSSHTVGPMKAAAMFVRRLAKSGLIERTARVETRLYGSLGATGKGHGTDTAVMLGLEGAMPDSVDPDSVDARLQRIRAQSSLLLDATHAMAFHERDDILFLRRESLPFHSNGLRFFAYSADASLLEERRYFSVGGGFVVSQEEADASAEHPRMVVDPTVLQHPFSSGDELLAITNRTGLSIAQVMRRNEQAWRSDAELDAGLDRIWDAMKSCVERGCRTDGHLPGAMRVKRRAAEIHRSLSSRPEQAP
;
A
#
# COMPACT_ATOMS: atom_id res chain seq x y z
N MET A 1 13.54 -19.16 -0.33
CA MET A 1 12.27 -18.50 -0.69
C MET A 1 12.47 -17.93 -2.07
N ALA A 2 11.63 -18.32 -3.03
CA ALA A 2 11.66 -17.72 -4.35
C ALA A 2 11.08 -16.29 -4.25
N LEU A 3 11.69 -15.34 -4.95
CA LEU A 3 11.25 -13.94 -4.99
C LEU A 3 11.05 -13.55 -6.44
N SER A 4 9.92 -12.91 -6.72
CA SER A 4 9.64 -12.33 -8.02
C SER A 4 10.06 -10.86 -8.11
N VAL A 5 10.34 -10.39 -9.32
CA VAL A 5 10.40 -8.96 -9.66
C VAL A 5 9.15 -8.19 -9.19
N PHE A 6 7.97 -8.81 -9.18
CA PHE A 6 6.73 -8.19 -8.69
C PHE A 6 6.61 -8.18 -7.16
N ASP A 7 7.47 -8.92 -6.45
CA ASP A 7 7.60 -8.76 -5.00
C ASP A 7 8.45 -7.54 -4.64
N LEU A 8 9.42 -7.22 -5.50
CA LEU A 8 10.31 -6.07 -5.35
C LEU A 8 9.64 -4.76 -5.80
N PHE A 9 9.02 -4.78 -6.98
CA PHE A 9 8.41 -3.60 -7.59
C PHE A 9 6.90 -3.69 -7.53
N LYS A 10 6.31 -2.94 -6.61
CA LYS A 10 4.85 -2.88 -6.40
C LYS A 10 4.35 -1.47 -6.66
N ILE A 11 3.34 -1.37 -7.51
CA ILE A 11 2.60 -0.11 -7.70
C ILE A 11 1.81 0.15 -6.42
N GLY A 12 1.82 1.40 -5.98
CA GLY A 12 1.19 1.83 -4.74
C GLY A 12 1.10 3.34 -4.66
N ILE A 13 0.61 3.84 -3.53
CA ILE A 13 0.55 5.27 -3.22
C ILE A 13 1.54 5.63 -2.11
N GLY A 14 2.24 6.75 -2.30
CA GLY A 14 3.17 7.30 -1.31
C GLY A 14 2.45 8.01 -0.15
N PRO A 15 3.18 8.42 0.89
CA PRO A 15 4.65 8.44 0.96
C PRO A 15 5.32 7.18 1.51
N SER A 16 4.58 6.22 2.10
CA SER A 16 5.19 5.09 2.82
C SER A 16 4.51 3.74 2.57
N SER A 17 5.30 2.72 2.25
CA SER A 17 4.77 1.35 2.10
C SER A 17 4.20 0.80 3.40
N SER A 18 4.81 1.11 4.56
CA SER A 18 4.37 0.60 5.85
C SER A 18 3.28 1.46 6.51
N HIS A 19 3.29 2.78 6.28
CA HIS A 19 2.38 3.72 6.94
C HIS A 19 1.28 4.27 6.01
N THR A 20 1.33 3.99 4.71
CA THR A 20 0.30 4.37 3.74
C THR A 20 -0.29 3.13 3.06
N VAL A 21 0.53 2.36 2.32
CA VAL A 21 0.04 1.20 1.55
C VAL A 21 -0.54 0.11 2.47
N GLY A 22 0.16 -0.24 3.55
CA GLY A 22 -0.31 -1.23 4.52
C GLY A 22 -1.66 -0.84 5.17
N PRO A 23 -1.78 0.32 5.82
CA PRO A 23 -3.04 0.79 6.40
C PRO A 23 -4.22 0.85 5.42
N MET A 24 -3.98 1.30 4.19
CA MET A 24 -5.02 1.34 3.14
C MET A 24 -5.49 -0.07 2.77
N LYS A 25 -4.57 -1.02 2.60
CA LYS A 25 -4.91 -2.44 2.38
C LYS A 25 -5.67 -3.03 3.56
N ALA A 26 -5.23 -2.76 4.79
CA ALA A 26 -5.89 -3.26 5.99
C ALA A 26 -7.35 -2.77 6.09
N ALA A 27 -7.59 -1.49 5.80
CA ALA A 27 -8.93 -0.94 5.71
C ALA A 27 -9.76 -1.61 4.61
N ALA A 28 -9.23 -1.75 3.40
CA ALA A 28 -9.94 -2.43 2.31
C ALA A 28 -10.23 -3.92 2.61
N MET A 29 -9.31 -4.62 3.29
CA MET A 29 -9.53 -5.99 3.77
C MET A 29 -10.67 -6.06 4.78
N PHE A 30 -10.75 -5.10 5.71
CA PHE A 30 -11.83 -5.00 6.68
C PHE A 30 -13.18 -4.78 5.99
N VAL A 31 -13.25 -3.85 5.03
CA VAL A 31 -14.46 -3.56 4.25
C VAL A 31 -14.92 -4.78 3.46
N ARG A 32 -14.02 -5.44 2.73
CA ARG A 32 -14.34 -6.67 2.01
C ARG A 32 -14.88 -7.77 2.93
N ARG A 33 -14.42 -7.81 4.17
CA ARG A 33 -14.93 -8.75 5.17
C ARG A 33 -16.34 -8.39 5.62
N LEU A 34 -16.61 -7.11 5.91
CA LEU A 34 -17.97 -6.64 6.20
C LEU A 34 -18.93 -6.97 5.05
N ALA A 35 -18.51 -6.77 3.81
CA ALA A 35 -19.28 -7.09 2.61
C ALA A 35 -19.60 -8.59 2.53
N LYS A 36 -18.59 -9.45 2.71
CA LYS A 36 -18.77 -10.92 2.74
C LYS A 36 -19.70 -11.38 3.86
N SER A 37 -19.70 -10.69 4.99
CA SER A 37 -20.58 -10.97 6.14
C SER A 37 -21.98 -10.34 6.02
N GLY A 38 -22.27 -9.61 4.94
CA GLY A 38 -23.55 -8.90 4.77
C GLY A 38 -23.77 -7.77 5.79
N LEU A 39 -22.69 -7.16 6.30
CA LEU A 39 -22.74 -6.15 7.37
C LEU A 39 -22.64 -4.71 6.87
N ILE A 40 -22.35 -4.48 5.59
CA ILE A 40 -22.15 -3.14 5.02
C ILE A 40 -23.34 -2.23 5.30
N GLU A 41 -24.55 -2.65 4.93
CA GLU A 41 -25.77 -1.83 5.08
C GLU A 41 -26.16 -1.59 6.55
N ARG A 42 -25.68 -2.41 7.47
CA ARG A 42 -25.92 -2.27 8.91
C ARG A 42 -24.89 -1.38 9.59
N THR A 43 -23.77 -1.11 8.93
CA THR A 43 -22.64 -0.37 9.51
C THR A 43 -22.91 1.14 9.46
N ALA A 44 -23.22 1.74 10.60
CA ALA A 44 -23.50 3.17 10.73
C ALA A 44 -22.27 4.03 11.08
N ARG A 45 -21.21 3.40 11.61
CA ARG A 45 -19.95 4.06 11.98
C ARG A 45 -18.80 3.06 11.95
N VAL A 46 -17.64 3.50 11.48
CA VAL A 46 -16.38 2.74 11.59
C VAL A 46 -15.37 3.55 12.38
N GLU A 47 -14.81 2.94 13.42
CA GLU A 47 -13.69 3.50 14.19
C GLU A 47 -12.41 2.74 13.86
N THR A 48 -11.31 3.47 13.65
CA THR A 48 -9.97 2.95 13.41
C THR A 48 -9.03 3.42 14.50
N ARG A 49 -8.34 2.48 15.16
CA ARG A 49 -7.30 2.77 16.14
C ARG A 49 -5.93 2.36 15.60
N LEU A 50 -5.00 3.30 15.63
CA LEU A 50 -3.63 3.17 15.11
C LEU A 50 -2.65 3.11 16.28
N TYR A 51 -1.90 2.02 16.38
CA TYR A 51 -1.03 1.71 17.52
C TYR A 51 0.46 1.87 17.17
N GLY A 52 1.29 1.96 18.20
CA GLY A 52 2.75 1.94 18.10
C GLY A 52 3.30 2.99 17.13
N SER A 53 4.12 2.56 16.16
CA SER A 53 4.75 3.46 15.20
C SER A 53 3.74 4.15 14.27
N LEU A 54 2.63 3.45 13.93
CA LEU A 54 1.52 4.06 13.17
C LEU A 54 0.84 5.15 14.00
N GLY A 55 0.58 4.90 15.28
CA GLY A 55 0.04 5.90 16.19
C GLY A 55 0.95 7.13 16.30
N ALA A 56 2.27 6.92 16.42
CA ALA A 56 3.25 7.98 16.62
C ALA A 56 3.51 8.83 15.36
N THR A 57 3.68 8.20 14.20
CA THR A 57 4.18 8.88 12.98
C THR A 57 3.18 8.89 11.83
N GLY A 58 2.04 8.20 11.94
CA GLY A 58 1.13 7.97 10.83
C GLY A 58 0.52 9.25 10.24
N LYS A 59 0.29 10.29 11.06
CA LYS A 59 -0.22 11.58 10.56
C LYS A 59 0.73 12.22 9.53
N GLY A 60 2.04 12.13 9.75
CA GLY A 60 3.05 12.63 8.81
C GLY A 60 3.19 11.78 7.54
N HIS A 61 2.74 10.52 7.60
CA HIS A 61 2.79 9.57 6.49
C HIS A 61 1.43 9.42 5.78
N GLY A 62 0.43 10.23 6.11
CA GLY A 62 -0.91 10.15 5.52
C GLY A 62 -1.65 8.85 5.84
N THR A 63 -1.42 8.24 7.01
CA THR A 63 -2.11 7.00 7.42
C THR A 63 -3.62 7.20 7.54
N ASP A 64 -4.06 8.36 7.99
CA ASP A 64 -5.47 8.77 8.01
C ASP A 64 -6.10 8.77 6.61
N THR A 65 -5.40 9.36 5.65
CA THR A 65 -5.78 9.39 4.23
C THR A 65 -5.89 7.98 3.69
N ALA A 66 -4.86 7.16 3.92
CA ALA A 66 -4.83 5.75 3.53
C ALA A 66 -6.03 4.97 4.11
N VAL A 67 -6.33 5.14 5.39
CA VAL A 67 -7.48 4.50 6.05
C VAL A 67 -8.79 4.93 5.40
N MET A 68 -9.03 6.24 5.22
CA MET A 68 -10.26 6.72 4.59
C MET A 68 -10.44 6.18 3.16
N LEU A 69 -9.38 6.21 2.34
CA LEU A 69 -9.44 5.68 0.98
C LEU A 69 -9.74 4.17 0.96
N GLY A 70 -9.10 3.42 1.86
CA GLY A 70 -9.33 1.98 1.99
C GLY A 70 -10.71 1.63 2.54
N LEU A 71 -11.28 2.45 3.44
CA LEU A 71 -12.66 2.31 3.91
C LEU A 71 -13.69 2.56 2.80
N GLU A 72 -13.39 3.44 1.84
CA GLU A 72 -14.17 3.57 0.61
C GLU A 72 -13.92 2.42 -0.40
N GLY A 73 -13.15 1.39 -0.03
CA GLY A 73 -12.88 0.21 -0.87
C GLY A 73 -11.71 0.37 -1.86
N ALA A 74 -11.04 1.52 -1.90
CA ALA A 74 -9.94 1.75 -2.83
C ALA A 74 -8.68 0.94 -2.45
N MET A 75 -7.93 0.48 -3.46
CA MET A 75 -6.67 -0.22 -3.27
C MET A 75 -5.47 0.65 -3.67
N PRO A 76 -4.30 0.52 -3.01
CA PRO A 76 -3.15 1.40 -3.26
C PRO A 76 -2.60 1.37 -4.69
N ASP A 77 -2.77 0.25 -5.38
CA ASP A 77 -2.28 -0.02 -6.73
C ASP A 77 -3.20 0.52 -7.84
N SER A 78 -4.43 0.92 -7.49
CA SER A 78 -5.48 1.34 -8.44
C SER A 78 -6.11 2.69 -8.11
N VAL A 79 -5.82 3.27 -6.94
CA VAL A 79 -6.29 4.61 -6.60
C VAL A 79 -5.64 5.67 -7.49
N ASP A 80 -6.45 6.55 -8.07
CA ASP A 80 -5.93 7.74 -8.74
C ASP A 80 -5.44 8.76 -7.70
N PRO A 81 -4.13 9.08 -7.64
CA PRO A 81 -3.62 10.03 -6.68
C PRO A 81 -4.16 11.46 -6.87
N ASP A 82 -4.58 11.84 -8.09
CA ASP A 82 -5.11 13.18 -8.36
C ASP A 82 -6.55 13.34 -7.79
N SER A 83 -7.24 12.23 -7.50
CA SER A 83 -8.58 12.23 -6.90
C SER A 83 -8.61 12.39 -5.37
N VAL A 84 -7.47 12.15 -4.71
CA VAL A 84 -7.40 11.97 -3.25
C VAL A 84 -7.84 13.23 -2.50
N ASP A 85 -7.33 14.40 -2.88
CA ASP A 85 -7.64 15.65 -2.18
C ASP A 85 -9.14 15.99 -2.22
N ALA A 86 -9.77 15.81 -3.39
CA ALA A 86 -11.20 16.05 -3.55
C ALA A 86 -12.05 15.08 -2.70
N ARG A 87 -11.65 13.80 -2.64
CA ARG A 87 -12.33 12.80 -1.80
C ARG A 87 -12.23 13.15 -0.32
N LEU A 88 -11.05 13.51 0.17
CA LEU A 88 -10.85 13.90 1.56
C LEU A 88 -11.65 15.16 1.92
N GLN A 89 -11.68 16.16 1.04
CA GLN A 89 -12.49 17.36 1.23
C GLN A 89 -13.97 17.02 1.34
N ARG A 90 -14.49 16.14 0.46
CA ARG A 90 -15.87 15.67 0.52
C ARG A 90 -16.18 14.98 1.85
N ILE A 91 -15.36 14.02 2.26
CA ILE A 91 -15.55 13.28 3.52
C ILE A 91 -15.64 14.24 4.72
N ARG A 92 -14.70 15.19 4.79
CA ARG A 92 -14.63 16.18 5.88
C ARG A 92 -15.79 17.17 5.87
N ALA A 93 -16.17 17.67 4.68
CA ALA A 93 -17.25 18.64 4.55
C ALA A 93 -18.62 18.04 4.88
N GLN A 94 -18.81 16.76 4.57
CA GLN A 94 -20.07 16.05 4.77
C GLN A 94 -20.14 15.31 6.12
N SER A 95 -19.03 15.19 6.85
CA SER A 95 -18.89 14.29 8.00
C SER A 95 -19.43 12.88 7.72
N SER A 96 -19.17 12.40 6.50
CA SER A 96 -19.71 11.13 6.00
C SER A 96 -18.72 10.46 5.06
N LEU A 97 -18.64 9.14 5.13
CA LEU A 97 -17.79 8.31 4.30
C LEU A 97 -18.65 7.29 3.55
N LEU A 98 -18.33 7.05 2.28
CA LEU A 98 -19.05 6.09 1.45
C LEU A 98 -18.36 4.72 1.57
N LEU A 99 -18.76 3.93 2.58
CA LEU A 99 -18.21 2.61 2.88
C LEU A 99 -18.34 1.70 1.65
N ASP A 100 -17.24 1.07 1.25
CA ASP A 100 -17.17 0.25 0.03
C ASP A 100 -17.68 0.96 -1.23
N ALA A 101 -17.58 2.29 -1.27
CA ALA A 101 -18.14 3.14 -2.33
C ALA A 101 -19.66 2.96 -2.57
N THR A 102 -20.40 2.36 -1.63
CA THR A 102 -21.83 2.05 -1.79
C THR A 102 -22.71 2.53 -0.64
N HIS A 103 -22.23 2.49 0.60
CA HIS A 103 -23.04 2.79 1.78
C HIS A 103 -22.55 4.04 2.52
N ALA A 104 -23.35 5.11 2.53
CA ALA A 104 -23.00 6.32 3.25
C ALA A 104 -23.19 6.11 4.76
N MET A 105 -22.12 6.31 5.53
CA MET A 105 -22.15 6.23 6.99
C MET A 105 -21.62 7.52 7.63
N ALA A 106 -21.99 7.76 8.88
CA ALA A 106 -21.46 8.90 9.62
C ALA A 106 -19.96 8.69 9.87
N PHE A 107 -19.16 9.72 9.60
CA PHE A 107 -17.71 9.61 9.75
C PHE A 107 -17.08 10.97 10.08
N HIS A 108 -16.49 11.05 11.27
CA HIS A 108 -15.77 12.21 11.76
C HIS A 108 -14.29 11.84 11.91
N GLU A 109 -13.45 12.22 10.94
CA GLU A 109 -12.02 11.82 10.88
C GLU A 109 -11.30 11.95 12.24
N ARG A 110 -11.55 13.02 12.99
CA ARG A 110 -10.91 13.29 14.28
C ARG A 110 -11.28 12.28 15.37
N ASP A 111 -12.52 11.83 15.38
CA ASP A 111 -13.08 10.98 16.43
C ASP A 111 -13.07 9.50 16.03
N ASP A 112 -13.04 9.24 14.73
CA ASP A 112 -13.10 7.90 14.15
C ASP A 112 -11.73 7.37 13.69
N ILE A 113 -10.69 8.21 13.62
CA ILE A 113 -9.31 7.77 13.42
C ILE A 113 -8.46 8.19 14.62
N LEU A 114 -8.23 7.25 15.54
CA LEU A 114 -7.53 7.49 16.79
C LEU A 114 -6.05 7.07 16.67
N PHE A 115 -5.15 8.02 16.93
CA PHE A 115 -3.71 7.80 16.96
C PHE A 115 -3.22 7.52 18.39
N LEU A 116 -3.08 6.24 18.75
CA LEU A 116 -2.71 5.78 20.08
C LEU A 116 -1.18 5.67 20.21
N ARG A 117 -0.54 6.83 20.38
CA ARG A 117 0.94 6.98 20.36
C ARG A 117 1.69 6.20 21.43
N ARG A 118 1.03 5.84 22.53
CA ARG A 118 1.63 5.22 23.73
C ARG A 118 1.16 3.79 23.95
N GLU A 119 0.32 3.29 23.06
CA GLU A 119 -0.20 1.92 23.14
C GLU A 119 0.39 1.10 22.00
N SER A 120 0.67 -0.17 22.27
CA SER A 120 1.17 -1.12 21.28
C SER A 120 0.31 -2.38 21.30
N LEU A 121 0.38 -3.13 20.20
CA LEU A 121 -0.18 -4.47 20.12
C LEU A 121 0.97 -5.51 20.22
N PRO A 122 0.72 -6.71 20.77
CA PRO A 122 1.80 -7.66 21.09
C PRO A 122 2.58 -8.23 19.89
N PHE A 123 2.02 -8.20 18.67
CA PHE A 123 2.61 -8.87 17.51
C PHE A 123 3.59 -8.00 16.70
N HIS A 124 3.20 -6.76 16.36
CA HIS A 124 4.02 -5.88 15.55
C HIS A 124 3.76 -4.41 15.89
N SER A 125 4.78 -3.56 15.76
CA SER A 125 4.74 -2.14 16.14
C SER A 125 3.79 -1.29 15.28
N ASN A 126 3.48 -1.75 14.06
CA ASN A 126 2.50 -1.14 13.16
C ASN A 126 1.15 -1.85 13.25
N GLY A 127 0.46 -1.68 14.38
CA GLY A 127 -0.85 -2.31 14.63
C GLY A 127 -2.02 -1.40 14.26
N LEU A 128 -3.09 -2.00 13.72
CA LEU A 128 -4.37 -1.36 13.45
C LEU A 128 -5.50 -2.19 14.08
N ARG A 129 -6.51 -1.51 14.62
CA ARG A 129 -7.81 -2.13 14.97
C ARG A 129 -8.94 -1.37 14.31
N PHE A 130 -9.87 -2.11 13.72
CA PHE A 130 -11.10 -1.57 13.14
C PHE A 130 -12.29 -2.08 13.93
N PHE A 131 -13.27 -1.20 14.12
CA PHE A 131 -14.54 -1.49 14.77
C PHE A 131 -15.66 -0.98 13.87
N ALA A 132 -16.60 -1.84 13.51
CA ALA A 132 -17.85 -1.46 12.83
C ALA A 132 -18.99 -1.48 13.83
N TYR A 133 -19.77 -0.41 13.88
CA TYR A 133 -20.92 -0.25 14.77
C TYR A 133 -22.20 -0.10 13.96
N SER A 134 -23.31 -0.62 14.48
CA SER A 134 -24.64 -0.32 13.95
C SER A 134 -25.21 1.00 14.47
N ALA A 135 -26.37 1.40 13.95
CA ALA A 135 -27.03 2.65 14.29
C ALA A 135 -27.42 2.78 15.79
N ASP A 136 -27.59 1.66 16.48
CA ASP A 136 -27.83 1.56 17.93
C ASP A 136 -26.52 1.55 18.75
N ALA A 137 -25.37 1.78 18.12
CA ALA A 137 -24.02 1.69 18.67
C ALA A 137 -23.58 0.28 19.11
N SER A 138 -24.30 -0.77 18.74
CA SER A 138 -23.85 -2.15 18.95
C SER A 138 -22.64 -2.48 18.08
N LEU A 139 -21.66 -3.19 18.64
CA LEU A 139 -20.48 -3.64 17.89
C LEU A 139 -20.88 -4.78 16.93
N LEU A 140 -20.70 -4.56 15.63
CA LEU A 140 -20.96 -5.55 14.59
C LEU A 140 -19.74 -6.42 14.33
N GLU A 141 -18.56 -5.79 14.21
CA GLU A 141 -17.32 -6.50 13.93
C GLU A 141 -16.11 -5.74 14.48
N GLU A 142 -15.16 -6.48 15.04
CA GLU A 142 -13.82 -5.99 15.39
C GLU A 142 -12.77 -6.84 14.66
N ARG A 143 -11.78 -6.20 14.03
CA ARG A 143 -10.61 -6.89 13.47
C ARG A 143 -9.32 -6.14 13.78
N ARG A 144 -8.22 -6.90 13.84
CA ARG A 144 -6.88 -6.34 14.01
C ARG A 144 -6.00 -6.77 12.86
N TYR A 145 -5.14 -5.85 12.43
CA TYR A 145 -4.21 -6.04 11.34
C TYR A 145 -2.85 -5.43 11.68
N PHE A 146 -1.82 -5.93 11.01
CA PHE A 146 -0.43 -5.53 11.20
C PHE A 146 0.23 -5.22 9.86
N SER A 147 0.80 -4.03 9.72
CA SER A 147 1.56 -3.64 8.54
C SER A 147 3.04 -4.00 8.73
N VAL A 148 3.45 -5.16 8.20
CA VAL A 148 4.75 -5.80 8.50
C VAL A 148 5.90 -5.41 7.55
N GLY A 149 5.68 -4.43 6.66
CA GLY A 149 6.69 -3.93 5.73
C GLY A 149 6.42 -4.33 4.27
N GLY A 150 7.04 -3.63 3.31
CA GLY A 150 6.86 -3.90 1.87
C GLY A 150 5.42 -3.76 1.33
N GLY A 151 4.51 -3.14 2.10
CA GLY A 151 3.08 -3.08 1.80
C GLY A 151 2.32 -4.38 2.03
N PHE A 152 2.89 -5.31 2.80
CA PHE A 152 2.22 -6.52 3.29
C PHE A 152 1.42 -6.24 4.57
N VAL A 153 0.27 -6.90 4.68
CA VAL A 153 -0.63 -6.81 5.84
C VAL A 153 -0.96 -8.21 6.30
N VAL A 154 -0.92 -8.41 7.61
CA VAL A 154 -1.24 -9.68 8.28
C VAL A 154 -2.39 -9.43 9.24
N SER A 155 -3.44 -10.25 9.21
CA SER A 155 -4.53 -10.25 10.18
C SER A 155 -4.11 -10.88 11.51
N GLN A 156 -4.84 -10.61 12.60
CA GLN A 156 -4.57 -11.27 13.88
C GLN A 156 -4.67 -12.80 13.76
N GLU A 157 -5.65 -13.29 13.00
CA GLU A 157 -5.86 -14.73 12.80
C GLU A 157 -4.66 -15.38 12.10
N GLU A 158 -4.08 -14.71 11.10
CA GLU A 158 -2.86 -15.17 10.42
C GLU A 158 -1.63 -15.06 11.34
N ALA A 159 -1.54 -14.00 12.14
CA ALA A 159 -0.48 -13.82 13.13
C ALA A 159 -0.48 -14.93 14.19
N ASP A 160 -1.65 -15.27 14.74
CA ASP A 160 -1.82 -16.32 15.74
C ASP A 160 -1.49 -17.70 15.15
N ALA A 161 -1.98 -17.98 13.93
CA ALA A 161 -1.64 -19.21 13.21
C ALA A 161 -0.12 -19.33 12.93
N SER A 162 0.55 -18.21 12.68
CA SER A 162 2.00 -18.15 12.46
C SER A 162 2.83 -18.29 13.75
N ALA A 163 2.26 -17.94 14.91
CA ALA A 163 2.93 -18.10 16.21
C ALA A 163 2.92 -19.56 16.68
N GLU A 164 1.83 -20.29 16.41
CA GLU A 164 1.73 -21.73 16.72
C GLU A 164 2.52 -22.59 15.71
N HIS A 165 2.61 -22.14 14.47
CA HIS A 165 3.44 -22.75 13.44
C HIS A 165 4.16 -21.63 12.71
N PRO A 166 5.43 -21.33 13.01
CA PRO A 166 6.23 -20.39 12.24
C PRO A 166 6.45 -20.99 10.85
N ARG A 167 5.40 -20.93 10.01
CA ARG A 167 5.49 -21.04 8.58
C ARG A 167 6.21 -19.77 8.18
N MET A 168 7.54 -19.81 8.26
CA MET A 168 8.32 -19.28 7.16
C MET A 168 7.63 -19.89 5.94
N VAL A 169 6.82 -19.10 5.24
CA VAL A 169 6.11 -19.57 4.05
C VAL A 169 7.22 -19.91 3.09
N VAL A 170 7.69 -21.16 3.14
CA VAL A 170 8.63 -21.70 2.18
C VAL A 170 7.80 -21.77 0.94
N ASP A 171 7.88 -20.72 0.12
CA ASP A 171 7.31 -20.71 -1.21
C ASP A 171 7.79 -22.01 -1.89
N PRO A 172 6.89 -22.99 -2.14
CA PRO A 172 7.27 -24.28 -2.69
C PRO A 172 7.63 -24.17 -4.18
N THR A 173 7.55 -22.96 -4.76
CA THR A 173 7.88 -22.71 -6.15
C THR A 173 9.31 -23.14 -6.44
N VAL A 174 9.44 -24.14 -7.30
CA VAL A 174 10.73 -24.62 -7.82
C VAL A 174 11.10 -23.76 -9.01
N LEU A 175 12.20 -23.01 -8.87
CA LEU A 175 12.75 -22.20 -9.95
C LEU A 175 13.58 -23.06 -10.91
N GLN A 176 13.61 -22.70 -12.19
CA GLN A 176 14.44 -23.39 -13.19
C GLN A 176 15.93 -23.20 -12.92
N HIS A 177 16.30 -22.01 -12.43
CA HIS A 177 17.67 -21.58 -12.17
C HIS A 177 17.76 -20.93 -10.78
N PRO A 178 17.60 -21.71 -9.69
CA PRO A 178 17.70 -21.17 -8.34
C PRO A 178 19.14 -20.75 -8.03
N PHE A 179 19.31 -19.64 -7.31
CA PHE A 179 20.60 -19.17 -6.81
C PHE A 179 20.40 -18.45 -5.47
N SER A 180 21.46 -18.44 -4.66
CA SER A 180 21.52 -17.82 -3.33
C SER A 180 22.66 -16.82 -3.20
N SER A 181 23.55 -16.74 -4.19
CA SER A 181 24.69 -15.82 -4.24
C SER A 181 24.93 -15.26 -5.64
N GLY A 182 25.71 -14.19 -5.73
CA GLY A 182 26.16 -13.64 -7.02
C GLY A 182 27.01 -14.64 -7.81
N ASP A 183 27.87 -15.40 -7.13
CA ASP A 183 28.73 -16.40 -7.77
C ASP A 183 27.92 -17.53 -8.40
N GLU A 184 26.87 -18.00 -7.73
CA GLU A 184 25.95 -19.00 -8.28
C GLU A 184 25.20 -18.47 -9.51
N LEU A 185 24.73 -17.21 -9.46
CA LEU A 185 24.09 -16.57 -10.60
C LEU A 185 25.04 -16.49 -11.81
N LEU A 186 26.30 -16.08 -11.59
CA LEU A 186 27.31 -16.02 -12.65
C LEU A 186 27.68 -17.42 -13.18
N ALA A 187 27.74 -18.44 -12.31
CA ALA A 187 27.95 -19.81 -12.73
C ALA A 187 26.81 -20.33 -13.64
N ILE A 188 25.56 -19.94 -13.35
CA ILE A 188 24.40 -20.26 -14.19
C ILE A 188 24.52 -19.57 -15.55
N THR A 189 24.84 -18.27 -15.60
CA THR A 189 25.00 -17.54 -16.87
C THR A 189 26.11 -18.15 -17.72
N ASN A 190 27.24 -18.51 -17.10
CA ASN A 190 28.36 -19.15 -17.80
C ASN A 190 28.00 -20.54 -18.34
N ARG A 191 27.28 -21.35 -17.56
CA ARG A 191 26.88 -22.72 -17.96
C ARG A 191 25.80 -22.74 -19.05
N THR A 192 24.88 -21.77 -19.03
CA THR A 192 23.70 -21.75 -19.92
C THR A 192 23.87 -20.85 -21.14
N GLY A 193 24.82 -19.92 -21.11
CA GLY A 193 24.95 -18.85 -22.11
C GLY A 193 23.87 -17.77 -22.02
N LEU A 194 23.00 -17.82 -21.01
CA LEU A 194 21.96 -16.82 -20.78
C LEU A 194 22.54 -15.61 -20.05
N SER A 195 22.06 -14.41 -20.40
CA SER A 195 22.26 -13.22 -19.57
C SER A 195 21.50 -13.31 -18.24
N ILE A 196 21.86 -12.49 -17.25
CA ILE A 196 21.15 -12.40 -15.97
C ILE A 196 19.65 -12.14 -16.18
N ALA A 197 19.29 -11.25 -17.11
CA ALA A 197 17.89 -10.94 -17.41
C ALA A 197 17.13 -12.15 -17.98
N GLN A 198 17.79 -12.95 -18.83
CA GLN A 198 17.21 -14.17 -19.36
C GLN A 198 17.09 -15.26 -18.28
N VAL A 199 18.07 -15.40 -17.39
CA VAL A 199 17.99 -16.30 -16.22
C VAL A 199 16.79 -15.92 -15.35
N MET A 200 16.64 -14.62 -15.03
CA MET A 200 15.49 -14.14 -14.26
C MET A 200 14.17 -14.38 -14.99
N ARG A 201 14.08 -14.09 -16.29
CA ARG A 201 12.88 -14.40 -17.08
C ARG A 201 12.51 -15.87 -17.03
N ARG A 202 13.49 -16.79 -17.11
CA ARG A 202 13.26 -18.24 -16.96
C ARG A 202 12.76 -18.63 -15.56
N ASN A 203 13.22 -17.96 -14.52
CA ASN A 203 12.71 -18.17 -13.17
C ASN A 203 11.28 -17.64 -13.00
N GLU A 204 10.96 -16.49 -13.59
CA GLU A 204 9.61 -15.91 -13.54
C GLU A 204 8.54 -16.79 -14.21
N GLN A 205 8.95 -17.65 -15.16
CA GLN A 205 8.10 -18.66 -15.80
C GLN A 205 7.54 -19.70 -14.82
N ALA A 206 8.06 -19.77 -13.60
CA ALA A 206 7.51 -20.62 -12.55
C ALA A 206 6.13 -20.13 -12.05
N TRP A 207 5.81 -18.84 -12.23
CA TRP A 207 4.55 -18.25 -11.77
C TRP A 207 3.63 -17.78 -12.90
N ARG A 208 4.16 -17.44 -14.08
CA ARG A 208 3.39 -16.81 -15.15
C ARG A 208 4.02 -17.00 -16.53
N SER A 209 3.25 -16.76 -17.58
CA SER A 209 3.75 -16.74 -18.96
C SER A 209 4.63 -15.52 -19.26
N ASP A 210 5.40 -15.58 -20.35
CA ASP A 210 6.20 -14.43 -20.81
C ASP A 210 5.33 -13.21 -21.12
N ALA A 211 4.14 -13.41 -21.70
CA ALA A 211 3.20 -12.34 -22.00
C ALA A 211 2.68 -11.64 -20.73
N GLU A 212 2.38 -12.41 -19.67
CA GLU A 212 1.96 -11.86 -18.38
C GLU A 212 3.10 -11.12 -17.66
N LEU A 213 4.34 -11.63 -17.77
CA LEU A 213 5.53 -10.96 -17.28
C LEU A 213 5.75 -9.63 -17.98
N ASP A 214 5.74 -9.60 -19.32
CA ASP A 214 5.94 -8.39 -20.10
C ASP A 214 4.87 -7.34 -19.79
N ALA A 215 3.59 -7.74 -19.82
CA ALA A 215 2.49 -6.84 -19.46
C ALA A 215 2.61 -6.29 -18.03
N GLY A 216 3.12 -7.08 -17.07
CA GLY A 216 3.34 -6.61 -15.71
C GLY A 216 4.51 -5.65 -15.56
N LEU A 217 5.61 -5.89 -16.29
CA LEU A 217 6.76 -4.97 -16.36
C LEU A 217 6.37 -3.65 -17.02
N ASP A 218 5.61 -3.69 -18.11
CA ASP A 218 5.10 -2.50 -18.80
C ASP A 218 4.21 -1.65 -17.88
N ARG A 219 3.31 -2.29 -17.11
CA ARG A 219 2.49 -1.57 -16.11
C ARG A 219 3.34 -0.84 -15.07
N ILE A 220 4.42 -1.46 -14.58
CA ILE A 220 5.33 -0.83 -13.62
C ILE A 220 6.06 0.35 -14.28
N TRP A 221 6.55 0.15 -15.51
CA TRP A 221 7.23 1.19 -16.27
C TRP A 221 6.33 2.40 -16.53
N ASP A 222 5.09 2.17 -16.96
CA ASP A 222 4.11 3.23 -17.20
C ASP A 222 3.77 4.00 -15.92
N ALA A 223 3.65 3.30 -14.78
CA ALA A 223 3.47 3.94 -13.49
C ALA A 223 4.67 4.81 -13.08
N MET A 224 5.91 4.33 -13.30
CA MET A 224 7.12 5.10 -13.03
C MET A 224 7.20 6.36 -13.91
N LYS A 225 6.99 6.22 -15.22
CA LYS A 225 6.96 7.31 -16.19
C LYS A 225 5.91 8.36 -15.83
N SER A 226 4.67 7.92 -15.55
CA SER A 226 3.57 8.80 -15.14
C SER A 226 3.88 9.52 -13.82
N CYS A 227 4.60 8.87 -12.89
CA CYS A 227 5.05 9.48 -11.64
C CYS A 227 6.08 10.59 -11.88
N VAL A 228 7.06 10.35 -12.76
CA VAL A 228 8.06 11.36 -13.16
C VAL A 228 7.39 12.54 -13.84
N GLU A 229 6.53 12.29 -14.83
CA GLU A 229 5.78 13.34 -15.54
C GLU A 229 4.95 14.18 -14.57
N ARG A 230 4.27 13.54 -13.61
CA ARG A 230 3.54 14.24 -12.53
C ARG A 230 4.47 15.13 -11.71
N GLY A 231 5.63 14.61 -11.29
CA GLY A 231 6.64 15.40 -10.57
C GLY A 231 7.14 16.61 -11.36
N CYS A 232 7.28 16.47 -12.68
CA CYS A 232 7.73 17.54 -13.59
C CYS A 232 6.64 18.59 -13.90
N ARG A 233 5.36 18.33 -13.62
CA ARG A 233 4.27 19.30 -13.78
C ARG A 233 3.73 19.88 -12.47
N THR A 234 3.98 19.23 -11.33
CA THR A 234 3.43 19.66 -10.03
C THR A 234 4.32 20.69 -9.33
N ASP A 235 3.86 21.94 -9.31
CA ASP A 235 4.44 23.03 -8.51
C ASP A 235 3.97 23.00 -7.05
N GLY A 236 4.46 23.96 -6.25
CA GLY A 236 4.02 24.19 -4.87
C GLY A 236 4.97 23.63 -3.82
N HIS A 237 4.43 23.25 -2.66
CA HIS A 237 5.19 22.75 -1.53
C HIS A 237 4.76 21.31 -1.18
N LEU A 238 5.68 20.52 -0.63
CA LEU A 238 5.34 19.23 -0.04
C LEU A 238 4.44 19.46 1.18
N PRO A 239 3.49 18.55 1.43
CA PRO A 239 2.66 18.61 2.62
C PRO A 239 3.51 18.44 3.90
N GLY A 240 2.99 18.94 5.02
CA GLY A 240 3.66 18.88 6.33
C GLY A 240 4.23 20.22 6.80
N ALA A 241 4.76 20.24 8.02
CA ALA A 241 5.14 21.47 8.71
C ALA A 241 6.37 22.18 8.10
N MET A 242 7.24 21.43 7.41
CA MET A 242 8.52 21.94 6.90
C MET A 242 8.40 22.83 5.65
N ARG A 243 7.21 22.92 5.02
CA ARG A 243 6.95 23.75 3.83
C ARG A 243 8.06 23.64 2.76
N VAL A 244 8.48 22.42 2.44
CA VAL A 244 9.57 22.18 1.48
C VAL A 244 9.08 22.45 0.06
N LYS A 245 9.71 23.38 -0.66
CA LYS A 245 9.35 23.70 -2.06
C LYS A 245 9.63 22.51 -2.98
N ARG A 246 8.66 22.15 -3.84
CA ARG A 246 8.86 21.20 -4.95
C ARG A 246 9.72 21.87 -6.02
N ARG A 247 10.80 21.21 -6.44
CA ARG A 247 11.79 21.77 -7.36
C ARG A 247 11.74 21.18 -8.78
N ALA A 248 11.20 19.97 -8.92
CA ALA A 248 11.26 19.21 -10.16
C ALA A 248 10.61 19.93 -11.36
N ALA A 249 9.44 20.56 -11.16
CA ALA A 249 8.74 21.27 -12.23
C ALA A 249 9.52 22.48 -12.76
N GLU A 250 10.13 23.26 -11.87
CA GLU A 250 10.97 24.39 -12.24
C GLU A 250 12.24 23.95 -12.98
N ILE A 251 12.93 22.92 -12.46
CA ILE A 251 14.11 22.34 -13.11
C ILE A 251 13.76 21.81 -14.51
N HIS A 252 12.66 21.07 -14.64
CA HIS A 252 12.20 20.52 -15.91
C HIS A 252 11.94 21.64 -16.94
N ARG A 253 11.17 22.67 -16.57
CA ARG A 253 10.94 23.83 -17.46
C ARG A 253 12.25 24.51 -17.88
N SER A 254 13.20 24.66 -16.97
CA SER A 254 14.50 25.27 -17.27
C SER A 254 15.31 24.45 -18.27
N LEU A 255 15.38 23.13 -18.10
CA LEU A 255 16.15 22.25 -18.98
C LEU A 255 15.47 22.08 -20.36
N SER A 256 14.14 22.03 -20.41
CA SER A 256 13.40 21.89 -21.68
C SER A 256 13.37 23.18 -22.51
N SER A 257 13.47 24.35 -21.89
CA SER A 257 13.44 25.65 -22.61
C SER A 257 14.81 26.11 -23.11
N ARG A 258 15.90 25.45 -22.68
CA ARG A 258 17.28 25.77 -23.08
C ARG A 258 18.09 24.49 -23.31
N PRO A 259 17.76 23.68 -24.32
CA PRO A 259 18.43 22.41 -24.58
C PRO A 259 19.95 22.58 -24.81
N GLU A 260 20.38 23.71 -25.37
CA GLU A 260 21.80 24.04 -25.58
C GLU A 260 22.59 24.49 -24.34
N GLN A 261 21.95 24.58 -23.16
CA GLN A 261 22.63 24.89 -21.88
C GLN A 261 22.62 23.70 -20.89
N ALA A 262 22.16 22.52 -21.32
CA ALA A 262 22.29 21.30 -20.53
C ALA A 262 23.76 20.85 -20.51
N PRO A 263 24.35 20.55 -19.33
CA PRO A 263 25.75 20.11 -19.22
C PRO A 263 26.01 18.74 -19.85
#